data_AF-A0A2D4LYN8-F1
#
_entry.id   AF-A0A2D4LYN8-F1
#
_cell.length_a   1.000
_cell.length_b   1.000
_cell.length_c   1.000
_cell.angle_alpha   90.00
_cell.angle_beta   90.00
_cell.angle_gamma   90.00
#
_symmetry.space_group_name_H-M   'P 1'
#
loop_
_entity.id
_entity.type
_entity.pdbx_description
1 polymer ?
#
loop_
_entity_poly.entity_id
_entity_poly.type
_entity_poly.pdbx_seq_one_letter_code
_entity_poly.pdbx_strand_id
1 'polypeptide(L)'
;SGLDWCNAGWLSDGSAQYPIRNPRDPCGGKNTVPGIRNYGFSNKEQNRYDVFCFTSHFTGRFYYLIHPTKLTYDEAVQACINDGAQIAKVGQMFAAWKLLGYDRCDAGWLADGSVRYPISKPRKRCSPNEAAVRLVGFPDKKHKLYGVYCFRSYQ
;
A
#
# COMPACT_ATOMS: atom_id res chain seq x y z
N SER A 1 16.50 3.74 10.26
CA SER A 1 15.35 3.24 9.45
C SER A 1 15.01 4.29 8.38
N GLY A 2 14.48 3.88 7.23
CA GLY A 2 14.22 4.73 6.06
C GLY A 2 13.52 3.96 4.93
N LEU A 3 12.87 4.64 3.99
CA LEU A 3 12.20 3.99 2.84
C LEU A 3 13.26 3.40 1.88
N ASP A 4 12.97 2.22 1.33
CA ASP A 4 13.81 1.53 0.33
C ASP A 4 12.90 1.24 -0.87
N TRP A 5 13.02 2.02 -1.93
CA TRP A 5 12.09 2.02 -3.06
C TRP A 5 12.81 2.32 -4.37
N CYS A 6 12.51 1.56 -5.42
CA CYS A 6 13.26 1.56 -6.68
C CYS A 6 12.56 2.30 -7.84
N ASN A 7 11.39 2.90 -7.61
CA ASN A 7 10.69 3.68 -8.64
C ASN A 7 10.74 5.17 -8.31
N ALA A 8 11.12 6.00 -9.27
CA ALA A 8 11.06 7.44 -9.10
C ALA A 8 9.61 7.90 -8.88
N GLY A 9 9.46 8.84 -7.95
CA GLY A 9 8.18 9.47 -7.64
C GLY A 9 8.32 10.98 -7.53
N TRP A 10 7.25 11.67 -7.92
CA TRP A 10 7.12 13.11 -7.84
C TRP A 10 7.14 13.60 -6.40
N LEU A 11 7.88 14.68 -6.18
CA LEU A 11 7.83 15.50 -4.98
C LEU A 11 7.08 16.82 -5.26
N SER A 12 6.66 17.51 -4.20
CA SER A 12 5.90 18.76 -4.31
C SER A 12 6.68 19.87 -5.02
N ASP A 13 8.01 19.85 -4.96
CA ASP A 13 8.89 20.78 -5.68
C ASP A 13 8.94 20.51 -7.20
N GLY A 14 8.34 19.42 -7.69
CA GLY A 14 8.32 19.06 -9.11
C GLY A 14 9.54 18.24 -9.57
N SER A 15 10.41 17.83 -8.65
CA SER A 15 11.45 16.84 -8.91
C SER A 15 10.91 15.41 -8.83
N ALA A 16 11.57 14.48 -9.52
CA ALA A 16 11.30 13.05 -9.40
C ALA A 16 12.47 12.35 -8.71
N GLN A 17 12.22 11.67 -7.59
CA GLN A 17 13.27 11.07 -6.76
C GLN A 17 12.85 9.72 -6.20
N TYR A 18 13.79 8.88 -5.75
CA TYR A 18 13.50 7.72 -4.91
C TYR A 18 14.59 7.44 -3.87
N PRO A 19 14.23 7.05 -2.64
CA PRO A 19 15.20 6.64 -1.62
C PRO A 19 15.55 5.16 -1.74
N ILE A 20 16.83 4.84 -1.78
CA ILE A 20 17.34 3.46 -1.77
C ILE A 20 18.21 3.20 -0.55
N ARG A 21 17.89 2.15 0.21
CA ARG A 21 18.71 1.67 1.33
C ARG A 21 19.57 0.48 0.96
N ASN A 22 19.09 -0.38 0.07
CA ASN A 22 19.83 -1.56 -0.39
C ASN A 22 20.15 -1.42 -1.89
N PRO A 23 21.36 -0.95 -2.23
CA PRO A 23 21.83 -0.83 -3.61
C PRO A 23 21.70 -2.15 -4.38
N ARG A 24 21.16 -2.08 -5.61
CA ARG A 24 20.95 -3.24 -6.47
C ARG A 24 20.91 -2.82 -7.93
N ASP A 25 21.27 -3.73 -8.83
CA ASP A 25 21.44 -3.42 -10.26
C ASP A 25 20.26 -2.68 -10.91
N PRO A 26 18.99 -3.11 -10.75
CA PRO A 26 17.87 -2.40 -11.37
C PRO A 26 17.60 -1.00 -10.78
N CYS A 27 18.27 -0.62 -9.69
CA CYS A 27 17.99 0.60 -8.91
C CYS A 27 19.23 1.49 -8.79
N GLY A 28 19.91 1.72 -9.92
CA GLY A 28 21.11 2.56 -9.99
C GLY A 28 22.43 1.82 -9.78
N GLY A 29 22.43 0.49 -9.69
CA GLY A 29 23.67 -0.32 -9.62
C GLY A 29 24.04 -0.79 -8.20
N LYS A 30 24.56 -2.02 -8.11
CA LYS A 30 25.02 -2.63 -6.83
C LYS A 30 26.18 -1.87 -6.15
N ASN A 31 27.02 -1.19 -6.91
CA ASN A 31 28.22 -0.50 -6.39
C ASN A 31 27.95 0.95 -5.95
N THR A 32 26.68 1.31 -5.73
CA THR A 32 26.30 2.66 -5.28
C THR A 32 26.09 2.71 -3.77
N VAL A 33 26.16 3.91 -3.17
CA VAL A 33 25.89 4.09 -1.74
C VAL A 33 24.38 4.28 -1.47
N PRO A 34 23.86 3.83 -0.32
CA PRO A 34 22.52 4.19 0.13
C PRO A 34 22.28 5.71 0.07
N GLY A 35 21.09 6.13 -0.33
CA GLY A 35 20.77 7.56 -0.46
C GLY A 35 19.55 7.83 -1.32
N ILE A 36 19.39 9.10 -1.71
CA ILE A 36 18.31 9.53 -2.60
C ILE A 36 18.83 9.58 -4.04
N ARG A 37 18.13 8.93 -4.96
CA ARG A 37 18.37 9.06 -6.41
C ARG A 37 17.46 10.16 -6.94
N ASN A 38 18.05 11.16 -7.58
CA ASN A 38 17.34 12.34 -8.06
C ASN A 38 17.41 12.39 -9.59
N TYR A 39 16.25 12.42 -10.25
CA TYR A 39 16.10 12.51 -11.71
C TYR A 39 15.96 13.96 -12.18
N GLY A 40 16.00 14.92 -11.25
CA GLY A 40 15.84 16.35 -11.50
C GLY A 40 14.37 16.77 -11.65
N PHE A 41 14.19 18.02 -12.07
CA PHE A 41 12.88 18.52 -12.50
C PHE A 41 12.48 17.82 -13.80
N SER A 42 11.23 17.38 -13.86
CA SER A 42 10.72 16.70 -15.04
C SER A 42 9.38 17.32 -15.46
N ASN A 43 9.06 17.22 -16.75
CA ASN A 43 7.84 17.82 -17.29
C ASN A 43 6.62 17.04 -16.78
N LYS A 44 5.79 17.69 -15.95
CA LYS A 44 4.62 17.08 -15.30
C LYS A 44 3.54 16.64 -16.30
N GLU A 45 3.48 17.24 -17.49
CA GLU A 45 2.48 16.91 -18.52
C GLU A 45 2.87 15.67 -19.33
N GLN A 46 4.16 15.54 -19.62
CA GLN A 46 4.71 14.48 -20.47
C GLN A 46 5.15 13.24 -19.69
N ASN A 47 5.56 13.41 -18.43
CA ASN A 47 6.10 12.31 -17.64
C ASN A 47 5.08 11.80 -16.63
N ARG A 48 5.20 10.51 -16.29
CA ARG A 48 4.43 9.83 -15.25
C ARG A 48 5.41 9.19 -14.28
N TYR A 49 5.30 9.54 -13.01
CA TYR A 49 6.05 8.94 -11.92
C TYR A 49 5.07 8.64 -10.78
N ASP A 50 5.51 7.79 -9.84
CA ASP A 50 4.76 7.54 -8.62
C ASP A 50 4.64 8.82 -7.76
N VAL A 51 3.88 8.81 -6.68
CA VAL A 51 3.87 9.90 -5.69
C VAL A 51 4.13 9.30 -4.32
N PHE A 52 5.05 9.90 -3.56
CA PHE A 52 5.30 9.49 -2.18
C PHE A 52 4.53 10.39 -1.21
N CYS A 53 3.66 9.77 -0.43
CA CYS A 53 3.00 10.43 0.71
C CYS A 53 3.57 9.87 2.00
N PHE A 54 4.03 10.76 2.89
CA PHE A 54 4.40 10.40 4.25
C PHE A 54 3.24 10.67 5.21
N THR A 55 3.01 9.76 6.15
CA THR A 55 2.13 10.01 7.29
C THR A 55 2.80 9.54 8.58
N SER A 56 2.87 10.42 9.57
CA SER A 56 3.28 10.12 10.94
C SER A 56 2.09 9.92 11.87
N HIS A 57 0.88 10.28 11.43
CA HIS A 57 -0.31 10.32 12.28
C HIS A 57 -1.35 9.34 11.75
N PHE A 58 -1.50 8.23 12.47
CA PHE A 58 -2.45 7.17 12.16
C PHE A 58 -3.47 7.07 13.29
N THR A 59 -4.44 7.98 13.31
CA THR A 59 -5.51 8.04 14.32
C THR A 59 -6.76 7.31 13.84
N GLY A 60 -6.80 6.00 14.07
CA GLY A 60 -7.95 5.18 13.78
C GLY A 60 -7.64 3.69 13.88
N ARG A 61 -8.67 2.88 13.63
CA ARG A 61 -8.58 1.43 13.59
C ARG A 61 -8.64 0.94 12.16
N PHE A 62 -7.56 0.35 11.67
CA PHE A 62 -7.54 -0.45 10.45
C PHE A 62 -7.72 -1.92 10.78
N TYR A 63 -8.60 -2.60 10.06
CA TYR A 63 -8.88 -4.01 10.29
C TYR A 63 -9.48 -4.66 9.04
N TYR A 64 -9.34 -5.97 8.95
CA TYR A 64 -10.07 -6.78 7.99
C TYR A 64 -11.45 -7.12 8.56
N LEU A 65 -12.51 -6.82 7.82
CA LEU A 65 -13.88 -7.11 8.25
C LEU A 65 -14.16 -8.61 8.07
N ILE A 66 -14.53 -9.28 9.17
CA ILE A 66 -14.95 -10.68 9.12
C ILE A 66 -16.38 -10.72 8.59
N HIS A 67 -16.54 -11.23 7.37
CA HIS A 67 -17.81 -11.34 6.68
C HIS A 67 -18.06 -12.80 6.27
N PRO A 68 -19.30 -13.33 6.33
CA PRO A 68 -19.59 -14.73 6.04
C PRO A 68 -19.29 -15.13 4.58
N THR A 69 -19.32 -14.19 3.66
CA THR A 69 -19.08 -14.40 2.23
C THR A 69 -18.04 -13.44 1.68
N LYS A 70 -17.47 -13.79 0.53
CA LYS A 70 -16.70 -12.87 -0.30
C LYS A 70 -17.62 -11.83 -0.94
N LEU A 71 -17.07 -10.67 -1.25
CA LEU A 71 -17.82 -9.47 -1.61
C LEU A 71 -17.38 -8.95 -2.98
N THR A 72 -18.33 -8.39 -3.73
CA THR A 72 -18.01 -7.44 -4.81
C THR A 72 -17.39 -6.18 -4.22
N TYR A 73 -16.84 -5.30 -5.07
CA TYR A 73 -16.30 -4.04 -4.58
C TYR A 73 -17.38 -3.17 -3.90
N ASP A 74 -18.57 -3.07 -4.50
CA ASP A 74 -19.65 -2.23 -3.95
C ASP A 74 -20.21 -2.83 -2.64
N GLU A 75 -20.34 -4.16 -2.56
CA GLU A 75 -20.71 -4.85 -1.32
C GLU A 75 -19.66 -4.64 -0.22
N ALA A 76 -18.37 -4.65 -0.58
CA ALA A 76 -17.27 -4.37 0.34
C ALA A 76 -17.33 -2.95 0.92
N VAL A 77 -17.60 -1.95 0.08
CA VAL A 77 -17.82 -0.57 0.51
C VAL A 77 -19.00 -0.50 1.49
N GLN A 78 -20.14 -1.08 1.13
CA GLN A 78 -21.33 -1.06 1.96
C GLN A 78 -21.15 -1.81 3.28
N ALA A 79 -20.42 -2.93 3.27
CA ALA A 79 -20.14 -3.69 4.48
C ALA A 79 -19.33 -2.88 5.50
N CYS A 80 -18.33 -2.10 5.07
CA CYS A 80 -17.62 -1.20 5.98
C CYS A 80 -18.53 -0.08 6.52
N ILE A 81 -19.40 0.50 5.69
CA ILE A 81 -20.35 1.54 6.11
C ILE A 81 -21.31 1.00 7.17
N ASN A 82 -21.88 -0.18 6.94
CA ASN A 82 -22.79 -0.84 7.87
C ASN A 82 -22.10 -1.17 9.21
N ASP A 83 -20.79 -1.42 9.19
CA ASP A 83 -19.96 -1.58 10.39
C ASP A 83 -19.51 -0.24 11.00
N GLY A 84 -20.07 0.91 10.58
CA GLY A 84 -19.69 2.23 11.12
C GLY A 84 -18.23 2.62 10.82
N ALA A 85 -17.75 2.23 9.64
CA ALA A 85 -16.40 2.51 9.15
C ALA A 85 -16.45 2.90 7.66
N GLN A 86 -15.28 3.16 7.08
CA GLN A 86 -15.12 3.37 5.64
C GLN A 86 -14.23 2.28 5.06
N ILE A 87 -14.36 1.99 3.76
CA ILE A 87 -13.38 1.13 3.09
C ILE A 87 -11.98 1.76 3.22
N ALA A 88 -11.01 0.96 3.63
CA ALA A 88 -9.68 1.47 3.94
C ALA A 88 -8.96 1.96 2.67
N LYS A 89 -8.22 3.05 2.81
CA LYS A 89 -7.31 3.56 1.78
C LYS A 89 -6.00 2.78 1.80
N VAL A 90 -5.30 2.74 0.66
CA VAL A 90 -3.97 2.13 0.54
C VAL A 90 -2.99 2.70 1.57
N GLY A 91 -2.97 4.02 1.75
CA GLY A 91 -2.11 4.68 2.74
C GLY A 91 -2.38 4.21 4.17
N GLN A 92 -3.63 3.91 4.53
CA GLN A 92 -3.98 3.38 5.85
C GLN A 92 -3.49 1.95 6.05
N MET A 93 -3.56 1.10 5.01
CA MET A 93 -2.98 -0.25 5.06
C MET A 93 -1.45 -0.19 5.23
N PHE A 94 -0.76 0.67 4.46
CA PHE A 94 0.69 0.84 4.59
C PHE A 94 1.08 1.39 5.96
N ALA A 95 0.34 2.36 6.50
CA ALA A 95 0.57 2.88 7.84
C ALA A 95 0.37 1.80 8.91
N ALA A 96 -0.72 1.05 8.87
CA ALA A 96 -0.99 -0.05 9.80
C ALA A 96 0.10 -1.15 9.72
N TRP A 97 0.49 -1.55 8.51
CA TRP A 97 1.56 -2.52 8.29
C TRP A 97 2.91 -2.02 8.81
N LYS A 98 3.27 -0.77 8.48
CA LYS A 98 4.61 -0.24 8.74
C LYS A 98 4.81 0.21 10.19
N LEU A 99 3.81 0.88 10.76
CA LEU A 99 3.89 1.53 12.07
C LEU A 99 3.36 0.61 13.19
N LEU A 100 2.32 -0.18 12.90
CA LEU A 100 1.68 -1.05 13.91
C LEU A 100 2.02 -2.53 13.71
N GLY A 101 2.81 -2.87 12.68
CA GLY A 101 3.18 -4.26 12.39
C GLY A 101 2.01 -5.14 11.96
N TYR A 102 0.92 -4.54 11.44
CA TYR A 102 -0.28 -5.28 11.06
C TYR A 102 0.04 -6.36 10.02
N ASP A 103 -0.41 -7.58 10.29
CA ASP A 103 -0.14 -8.78 9.47
C ASP A 103 -1.43 -9.54 9.20
N ARG A 104 -1.73 -9.79 7.93
CA ARG A 104 -2.84 -10.65 7.53
C ARG A 104 -2.63 -11.23 6.13
N CYS A 105 -2.92 -12.51 5.99
CA CYS A 105 -2.79 -13.26 4.73
C CYS A 105 -4.09 -13.34 3.92
N ASP A 106 -5.06 -12.46 4.22
CA ASP A 106 -6.35 -12.44 3.54
C ASP A 106 -6.37 -11.27 2.55
N ALA A 107 -6.55 -11.58 1.27
CA ALA A 107 -6.74 -10.58 0.23
C ALA A 107 -8.09 -9.86 0.40
N GLY A 108 -8.06 -8.53 0.39
CA GLY A 108 -9.24 -7.70 0.57
C GLY A 108 -9.21 -6.42 -0.26
N TRP A 109 -10.41 -5.94 -0.59
CA TRP A 109 -10.62 -4.68 -1.30
C TRP A 109 -10.14 -3.47 -0.49
N LEU A 110 -9.64 -2.46 -1.21
CA LEU A 110 -9.29 -1.13 -0.72
C LEU A 110 -9.98 -0.06 -1.58
N ALA A 111 -10.03 1.17 -1.07
CA ALA A 111 -10.75 2.29 -1.68
C ALA A 111 -10.35 2.66 -3.12
N ASP A 112 -9.14 2.30 -3.56
CA ASP A 112 -8.68 2.52 -4.94
C ASP A 112 -9.18 1.43 -5.92
N GLY A 113 -9.96 0.46 -5.43
CA GLY A 113 -10.39 -0.71 -6.21
C GLY A 113 -9.29 -1.76 -6.39
N SER A 114 -8.15 -1.62 -5.70
CA SER A 114 -7.15 -2.68 -5.66
C SER A 114 -7.51 -3.73 -4.61
N VAL A 115 -6.96 -4.92 -4.79
CA VAL A 115 -6.99 -5.99 -3.80
C VAL A 115 -5.57 -6.20 -3.28
N ARG A 116 -5.41 -6.10 -1.95
CA ARG A 116 -4.10 -6.21 -1.30
C ARG A 116 -4.18 -7.01 0.00
N TYR A 117 -3.02 -7.41 0.52
CA TYR A 117 -2.88 -7.93 1.89
C TYR A 117 -1.51 -7.59 2.48
N PRO A 118 -1.42 -7.18 3.76
CA PRO A 118 -0.17 -6.78 4.42
C PRO A 118 0.48 -7.97 5.15
N ILE A 119 1.76 -8.24 4.90
CA ILE A 119 2.55 -9.23 5.65
C ILE A 119 3.70 -8.52 6.35
N SER A 120 3.68 -8.47 7.68
CA SER A 120 4.80 -7.96 8.48
C SER A 120 5.75 -9.08 8.90
N LYS A 121 5.26 -10.32 8.97
CA LYS A 121 6.03 -11.53 9.31
C LYS A 121 6.05 -12.52 8.13
N PRO A 122 7.16 -12.60 7.36
CA PRO A 122 7.28 -13.49 6.20
C PRO A 122 6.97 -14.94 6.53
N ARG A 123 6.23 -15.63 5.64
CA ARG A 123 5.86 -17.06 5.76
C ARG A 123 5.44 -17.68 4.43
N LYS A 124 5.70 -18.98 4.28
CA LYS A 124 5.63 -19.76 3.01
C LYS A 124 4.34 -19.57 2.18
N ARG A 125 3.16 -19.48 2.80
CA ARG A 125 1.88 -19.40 2.08
C ARG A 125 1.38 -17.98 1.78
N CYS A 126 2.11 -16.96 2.21
CA CYS A 126 1.67 -15.57 2.14
C CYS A 126 2.72 -14.68 1.50
N SER A 127 3.92 -14.68 2.06
CA SER A 127 5.06 -13.93 1.55
C SER A 127 6.33 -14.59 2.09
N PRO A 128 6.95 -15.53 1.35
CA PRO A 128 7.97 -16.40 1.90
C PRO A 128 9.19 -15.66 2.47
N ASN A 129 9.62 -14.59 1.79
CA ASN A 129 10.96 -14.04 1.98
C ASN A 129 10.96 -12.58 2.43
N GLU A 130 9.81 -11.90 2.46
CA GLU A 130 9.78 -10.45 2.59
C GLU A 130 8.52 -9.96 3.30
N ALA A 131 8.69 -8.95 4.16
CA ALA A 131 7.58 -8.20 4.72
C ALA A 131 7.15 -7.13 3.71
N ALA A 132 5.90 -7.18 3.25
CA ALA A 132 5.39 -6.28 2.23
C ALA A 132 3.87 -6.17 2.28
N VAL A 133 3.34 -5.07 1.75
CA VAL A 133 1.94 -5.00 1.32
C VAL A 133 1.87 -5.58 -0.09
N ARG A 134 1.33 -6.79 -0.21
CA ARG A 134 1.23 -7.53 -1.48
C ARG A 134 0.02 -7.04 -2.28
N LEU A 135 0.26 -6.68 -3.53
CA LEU A 135 -0.79 -6.37 -4.51
C LEU A 135 -1.21 -7.65 -5.20
N VAL A 136 -2.50 -7.98 -5.16
CA VAL A 136 -3.10 -9.04 -5.98
C VAL A 136 -3.43 -8.50 -7.37
N GLY A 137 -3.96 -7.27 -7.44
CA GLY A 137 -4.25 -6.57 -8.68
C GLY A 137 -5.46 -5.65 -8.58
N PHE A 138 -6.03 -5.32 -9.74
CA PHE A 138 -7.27 -4.57 -9.91
C PHE A 138 -8.31 -5.46 -10.62
N PRO A 139 -8.91 -6.44 -9.92
CA PRO A 139 -9.85 -7.37 -10.54
C PRO A 139 -11.18 -6.69 -10.88
N ASP A 140 -11.99 -7.35 -11.71
CA ASP A 140 -13.35 -6.88 -12.02
C ASP A 140 -14.16 -6.74 -10.73
N LYS A 141 -14.67 -5.52 -10.52
CA LYS A 141 -15.42 -5.09 -9.33
C LYS A 141 -16.72 -5.87 -9.13
N LYS A 142 -17.24 -6.53 -10.17
CA LYS A 142 -18.50 -7.29 -10.15
C LYS A 142 -18.34 -8.70 -9.58
N HIS A 143 -17.13 -9.22 -9.43
CA HIS A 143 -16.91 -10.58 -8.95
C HIS A 143 -16.74 -10.64 -7.41
N LYS A 144 -17.43 -11.61 -6.78
CA LYS A 144 -17.38 -11.86 -5.33
C LYS A 144 -16.21 -12.73 -4.93
N LEU A 145 -15.00 -12.18 -4.98
CA LEU A 145 -13.77 -12.98 -4.81
C LEU A 145 -13.01 -12.69 -3.50
N TYR A 146 -13.18 -11.50 -2.92
CA TYR A 146 -12.30 -11.00 -1.86
C TYR A 146 -13.07 -10.53 -0.63
N GLY A 147 -12.36 -10.39 0.49
CA GLY A 147 -12.91 -9.69 1.65
C GLY A 147 -12.73 -8.19 1.52
N VAL A 148 -12.75 -7.48 2.65
CA VAL A 148 -12.56 -6.02 2.69
C VAL A 148 -11.77 -5.59 3.90
N TYR A 149 -10.92 -4.59 3.72
CA TYR A 149 -10.31 -3.87 4.82
C TYR A 149 -11.08 -2.58 5.08
N CYS A 150 -11.42 -2.33 6.34
CA CYS A 150 -12.12 -1.14 6.78
C CYS A 150 -11.21 -0.28 7.66
N PHE A 151 -11.55 1.00 7.73
CA PHE A 151 -10.91 1.97 8.61
C PHE A 151 -11.97 2.78 9.35
N ARG A 152 -11.85 2.83 10.69
CA ARG A 152 -12.66 3.69 11.54
C ARG A 152 -11.77 4.77 12.14
N SER A 153 -11.99 6.03 11.80
CA SER A 153 -11.28 7.16 12.43
C SER A 153 -11.70 7.28 13.89
N TYR A 154 -10.73 7.55 14.76
CA TYR A 154 -11.04 8.07 16.09
C TYR A 154 -11.24 9.58 15.94
N GLN A 155 -12.39 10.09 16.38
CA GLN A 155 -12.64 11.53 16.51
C GLN A 155 -11.78 12.10 17.63
#